data_AF-A0A7I7NEC2-F1
#
_entry.id   AF-A0A7I7NEC2-F1
#
_cell.length_a   1.000
_cell.length_b   1.000
_cell.length_c   1.000
_cell.angle_alpha   90.00
_cell.angle_beta   90.00
_cell.angle_gamma   90.00
#
_symmetry.space_group_name_H-M   'P 1'
#
loop_
_entity.id
_entity.type
_entity.pdbx_description
1 polymer ?
#
loop_
_entity_poly.entity_id
_entity_poly.type
_entity_poly.pdbx_seq_one_letter_code
_entity_poly.pdbx_strand_id
1 'polypeptide(L)'
;MWQSEGVRSIVALVAALLGAGVLAAPRASAEPTVCDYPACTPGIMPHVVLGAPCDNTTYYVFGTADYYVSFASQPGRLMFCGSPRRYEPRWFRSPPMAGVKEEGADCTRYQNYVAQAPDGLFLVCIGHDGVTTWVRADT
;
A
#
# COMPACT_ATOMS: atom_id res chain seq x y z
N MET A 1 -38.58 -53.64 15.98
CA MET A 1 -37.31 -53.86 15.27
C MET A 1 -37.44 -53.34 13.84
N TRP A 2 -37.58 -52.02 13.63
CA TRP A 2 -37.65 -51.38 12.29
C TRP A 2 -37.43 -49.84 12.33
N GLN A 3 -36.86 -49.31 13.43
CA GLN A 3 -36.67 -47.85 13.65
C GLN A 3 -35.19 -47.46 13.86
N SER A 4 -34.28 -48.43 14.01
CA SER A 4 -32.87 -48.17 14.36
C SER A 4 -31.93 -48.00 13.16
N GLU A 5 -32.35 -48.40 11.95
CA GLU A 5 -31.52 -48.37 10.74
C GLU A 5 -31.44 -46.96 10.11
N GLY A 6 -32.52 -46.18 10.19
CA GLY A 6 -32.60 -44.85 9.55
C GLY A 6 -31.74 -43.78 10.22
N VAL A 7 -31.62 -43.83 11.55
CA VAL A 7 -30.88 -42.82 12.32
C VAL A 7 -29.37 -42.97 12.11
N ARG A 8 -28.86 -44.20 11.95
CA ARG A 8 -27.43 -44.46 11.68
C ARG A 8 -26.99 -43.94 10.32
N SER A 9 -27.84 -44.03 9.29
CA SER A 9 -27.52 -43.56 7.94
C SER A 9 -27.49 -42.03 7.83
N ILE A 10 -28.33 -41.32 8.59
CA ILE A 10 -28.35 -39.85 8.56
C ILE A 10 -27.09 -39.27 9.22
N VAL A 11 -26.63 -39.83 10.34
CA VAL A 11 -25.45 -39.33 11.06
C VAL A 11 -24.16 -39.49 10.23
N ALA A 12 -24.03 -40.59 9.47
CA ALA A 12 -22.86 -40.81 8.61
C ALA A 12 -22.77 -39.80 7.45
N LEU A 13 -23.91 -39.38 6.89
CA LEU A 13 -23.97 -38.38 5.82
C LEU A 13 -23.63 -36.96 6.30
N VAL A 14 -23.99 -36.62 7.54
CA VAL A 14 -23.68 -35.30 8.12
C VAL A 14 -22.20 -35.15 8.48
N ALA A 15 -21.54 -36.23 8.95
CA ALA A 15 -20.12 -36.18 9.29
C ALA A 15 -19.19 -35.99 8.07
N ALA A 16 -19.58 -36.49 6.90
CA ALA A 16 -18.78 -36.35 5.67
C ALA A 16 -18.84 -34.94 5.08
N LEU A 17 -19.91 -34.17 5.33
CA LEU A 17 -20.12 -32.83 4.78
C LEU A 17 -19.37 -31.73 5.53
N LEU A 18 -18.88 -32.00 6.75
CA LEU A 18 -18.12 -31.02 7.54
C LEU A 18 -16.62 -30.98 7.18
N GLY A 19 -16.11 -31.91 6.38
CA GLY A 19 -14.70 -31.98 5.99
C GLY A 19 -14.32 -31.19 4.72
N ALA A 20 -15.29 -30.71 3.96
CA ALA A 20 -15.09 -30.07 2.64
C ALA A 20 -15.24 -28.54 2.68
N GLY A 21 -15.04 -27.92 3.84
CA GLY A 21 -14.94 -26.47 3.99
C GLY A 21 -13.62 -25.96 3.44
N VAL A 22 -13.57 -25.88 2.11
CA VAL A 22 -12.63 -25.16 1.25
C VAL A 22 -11.67 -24.25 2.03
N LEU A 23 -10.43 -24.70 2.23
CA LEU A 23 -9.28 -23.84 2.40
C LEU A 23 -9.13 -23.02 1.11
N ALA A 24 -9.97 -22.02 0.94
CA ALA A 24 -9.77 -21.01 -0.08
C ALA A 24 -8.50 -20.28 0.34
N ALA A 25 -7.37 -20.66 -0.26
CA ALA A 25 -6.16 -19.87 -0.16
C ALA A 25 -6.53 -18.43 -0.50
N PRO A 26 -6.04 -17.43 0.25
CA PRO A 26 -6.28 -16.04 -0.08
C PRO A 26 -5.95 -15.86 -1.57
N ARG A 27 -6.90 -15.30 -2.33
CA ARG A 27 -6.66 -15.01 -3.74
C ARG A 27 -5.47 -14.07 -3.76
N ALA A 28 -4.33 -14.55 -4.23
CA ALA A 28 -3.24 -13.70 -4.64
C ALA A 28 -3.83 -12.81 -5.75
N SER A 29 -4.16 -11.57 -5.40
CA SER A 29 -4.41 -10.55 -6.39
C SER A 29 -3.09 -10.44 -7.15
N ALA A 30 -3.08 -10.82 -8.43
CA ALA A 30 -1.92 -10.62 -9.26
C ALA A 30 -1.59 -9.12 -9.19
N GLU A 31 -0.53 -8.78 -8.47
CA GLU A 31 -0.03 -7.42 -8.43
C GLU A 31 0.17 -6.98 -9.88
N PRO A 32 -0.31 -5.79 -10.26
CA PRO A 32 -0.04 -5.28 -11.59
C PRO A 32 1.45 -5.41 -11.91
N THR A 33 1.80 -5.86 -13.11
CA THR A 33 3.21 -5.93 -13.55
C THR A 33 3.91 -4.56 -13.47
N VAL A 34 3.13 -3.47 -13.41
CA VAL A 34 3.60 -2.11 -13.18
C VAL A 34 2.78 -1.50 -12.04
N CYS A 35 3.43 -1.21 -10.91
CA CYS A 35 2.76 -0.55 -9.80
C CYS A 35 2.75 0.97 -10.00
N ASP A 36 1.63 1.51 -10.47
CA ASP A 36 1.46 2.94 -10.80
C ASP A 36 0.60 3.72 -9.80
N TYR A 37 0.22 3.12 -8.67
CA TYR A 37 -0.69 3.72 -7.70
C TYR A 37 -0.36 3.32 -6.25
N PRO A 38 -0.83 4.07 -5.24
CA PRO A 38 -0.41 3.84 -3.85
C PRO A 38 -0.79 2.46 -3.31
N ALA A 39 -1.95 1.93 -3.70
CA ALA A 39 -2.48 0.67 -3.14
C ALA A 39 -1.69 -0.58 -3.53
N CYS A 40 -0.85 -0.54 -4.57
CA CYS A 40 0.08 -1.62 -4.91
C CYS A 40 1.50 -1.38 -4.38
N THR A 41 1.76 -0.22 -3.76
CA THR A 41 3.11 0.10 -3.32
C THR A 41 3.42 -0.69 -2.05
N PRO A 42 4.55 -1.41 -1.99
CA PRO A 42 4.93 -2.14 -0.79
C PRO A 42 5.34 -1.20 0.34
N GLY A 43 5.04 -1.58 1.58
CA GLY A 43 5.52 -0.86 2.76
C GLY A 43 4.76 0.40 3.15
N ILE A 44 3.58 0.65 2.56
CA ILE A 44 2.70 1.74 3.01
C ILE A 44 2.22 1.46 4.43
N MET A 45 2.63 2.31 5.38
CA MET A 45 2.26 2.19 6.79
C MET A 45 0.80 2.56 7.02
N PRO A 46 -0.06 1.65 7.51
CA PRO A 46 -1.46 1.99 7.77
C PRO A 46 -1.61 2.79 9.07
N HIS A 47 -2.76 3.45 9.22
CA HIS A 47 -3.20 4.06 10.48
C HIS A 47 -2.28 5.17 11.03
N VAL A 48 -1.61 5.93 10.16
CA VAL A 48 -0.74 7.04 10.60
C VAL A 48 -1.54 8.30 10.92
N VAL A 49 -1.08 9.06 11.91
CA VAL A 49 -1.73 10.28 12.39
C VAL A 49 -0.98 11.51 11.88
N LEU A 50 -1.68 12.47 11.28
CA LEU A 50 -1.10 13.74 10.83
C LEU A 50 -0.36 14.44 11.98
N GLY A 51 0.91 14.76 11.75
CA GLY A 51 1.76 15.44 12.72
C GLY A 51 2.31 14.54 13.83
N ALA A 52 1.97 13.25 13.90
CA ALA A 52 2.64 12.34 14.82
C ALA A 52 4.13 12.15 14.42
N PRO A 53 5.03 11.85 15.39
CA PRO A 53 6.43 11.58 15.10
C PRO A 53 6.59 10.32 14.23
N CYS A 54 7.70 10.26 13.48
CA CYS A 54 8.08 9.13 12.66
C CYS A 54 9.61 8.99 12.59
N ASP A 55 10.09 7.79 12.25
CA ASP A 55 11.51 7.44 12.44
C ASP A 55 12.38 7.52 11.18
N ASN A 56 11.79 7.41 9.98
CA ASN A 56 12.54 7.31 8.72
C ASN A 56 11.98 8.26 7.66
N THR A 57 12.82 9.17 7.16
CA THR A 57 12.50 10.16 6.13
C THR A 57 13.09 9.85 4.76
N THR A 58 13.76 8.70 4.61
CA THR A 58 14.47 8.31 3.39
C THR A 58 13.87 7.09 2.72
N TYR A 59 13.56 6.04 3.49
CA TYR A 59 13.05 4.77 2.96
C TYR A 59 11.69 4.42 3.57
N TYR A 60 10.78 3.86 2.76
CA TYR A 60 9.43 3.45 3.16
C TYR A 60 8.69 4.55 3.92
N VAL A 61 8.78 5.77 3.39
CA VAL A 61 8.31 6.98 4.09
C VAL A 61 6.81 7.16 4.05
N PHE A 62 6.09 6.35 3.27
CA PHE A 62 4.67 6.58 2.98
C PHE A 62 3.76 5.84 3.94
N GLY A 63 2.60 6.44 4.23
CA GLY A 63 1.56 5.82 5.05
C GLY A 63 0.16 6.29 4.70
N THR A 64 -0.86 5.65 5.24
CA THR A 64 -2.27 6.04 5.08
C THR A 64 -2.87 6.41 6.43
N ALA A 65 -3.69 7.45 6.43
CA ALA A 65 -4.41 7.89 7.63
C ALA A 65 -5.88 7.46 7.62
N ASP A 66 -6.47 7.30 8.80
CA ASP A 66 -7.75 6.60 9.01
C ASP A 66 -9.03 7.39 8.73
N TYR A 67 -8.93 8.61 8.22
CA TYR A 67 -10.12 9.43 7.98
C TYR A 67 -10.84 9.08 6.67
N TYR A 68 -12.14 8.78 6.79
CA TYR A 68 -13.09 8.59 5.69
C TYR A 68 -13.30 9.91 4.92
N VAL A 69 -12.71 10.10 3.73
CA VAL A 69 -13.20 11.13 2.79
C VAL A 69 -12.79 10.94 1.31
N SER A 70 -13.82 10.88 0.47
CA SER A 70 -13.94 11.42 -0.91
C SER A 70 -13.34 10.66 -2.12
N PHE A 71 -14.15 10.60 -3.19
CA PHE A 71 -14.05 9.80 -4.42
C PHE A 71 -12.86 10.11 -5.35
N ALA A 72 -12.03 11.11 -5.03
CA ALA A 72 -10.94 11.58 -5.89
C ALA A 72 -9.55 11.12 -5.43
N SER A 73 -9.47 10.33 -4.37
CA SER A 73 -8.22 9.73 -3.87
C SER A 73 -8.49 8.30 -3.39
N GLN A 74 -7.57 7.38 -3.70
CA GLN A 74 -7.57 6.01 -3.16
C GLN A 74 -7.77 6.00 -1.62
N PRO A 75 -8.23 4.86 -1.04
CA PRO A 75 -8.61 4.78 0.38
C PRO A 75 -7.49 5.22 1.33
N GLY A 76 -7.83 6.05 2.32
CA GLY A 76 -6.91 6.63 3.30
C GLY A 76 -6.00 7.68 2.65
N ARG A 77 -6.05 8.93 3.10
CA ARG A 77 -5.22 9.97 2.48
C ARG A 77 -3.74 9.63 2.68
N LEU A 78 -3.01 9.58 1.57
CA LEU A 78 -1.58 9.29 1.58
C LEU A 78 -0.82 10.37 2.37
N MET A 79 0.06 9.90 3.22
CA MET A 79 0.93 10.66 4.08
C MET A 79 2.37 10.29 3.76
N PHE A 80 3.31 11.19 4.08
CA PHE A 80 4.73 10.88 4.04
C PHE A 80 5.40 11.33 5.35
N CYS A 81 6.39 10.59 5.80
CA CYS A 81 7.27 10.96 6.89
C CYS A 81 8.34 11.90 6.34
N GLY A 82 8.40 13.11 6.87
CA GLY A 82 9.39 14.11 6.48
C GLY A 82 9.89 14.88 7.68
N SER A 83 11.04 15.54 7.53
CA SER A 83 11.59 16.44 8.55
C SER A 83 11.86 17.80 7.91
N PRO A 84 11.12 18.86 8.29
CA PRO A 84 11.54 20.22 7.99
C PRO A 84 12.92 20.47 8.60
N ARG A 85 13.79 21.24 7.93
CA ARG A 85 15.16 21.50 8.40
C ARG A 85 15.16 21.91 9.88
N ARG A 86 15.84 21.11 10.71
CA ARG A 86 16.03 21.26 12.18
C ARG A 86 14.87 20.80 13.08
N TYR A 87 13.86 20.12 12.56
CA TYR A 87 12.75 19.59 13.36
C TYR A 87 12.71 18.07 13.38
N GLU A 88 12.16 17.50 14.45
CA GLU A 88 11.90 16.06 14.53
C GLU A 88 10.97 15.62 13.39
N PRO A 89 11.23 14.46 12.75
CA PRO A 89 10.39 14.01 11.65
C PRO A 89 8.95 13.74 12.08
N ARG A 90 8.02 14.09 11.20
CA ARG A 90 6.58 13.94 11.43
C ARG A 90 5.84 13.52 10.17
N TRP A 91 4.62 13.04 10.35
CA TRP A 91 3.71 12.73 9.25
C TRP A 91 3.10 13.99 8.64
N PHE A 92 3.31 14.18 7.33
CA PHE A 92 2.72 15.25 6.52
C PHE A 92 1.81 14.68 5.44
N ARG A 93 0.96 15.55 4.87
CA ARG A 93 0.11 15.16 3.74
C ARG A 93 0.99 15.02 2.49
N SER A 94 0.91 13.87 1.82
CA SER A 94 1.71 13.60 0.64
C SER A 94 1.14 14.30 -0.61
N PRO A 95 2.00 14.75 -1.55
CA PRO A 95 1.61 14.91 -2.94
C PRO A 95 1.06 13.60 -3.54
N PRO A 96 0.41 13.64 -4.72
CA PRO A 96 -0.02 12.45 -5.43
C PRO A 96 1.15 11.49 -5.69
N MET A 97 0.91 10.19 -5.53
CA MET A 97 1.94 9.15 -5.68
C MET A 97 1.72 8.32 -6.93
N ALA A 98 2.82 8.10 -7.68
CA ALA A 98 2.86 7.33 -8.92
C ALA A 98 3.26 5.85 -8.72
N GLY A 99 3.20 5.35 -7.48
CA GLY A 99 3.56 3.98 -7.14
C GLY A 99 5.08 3.77 -7.06
N VAL A 100 5.57 2.72 -7.72
CA VAL A 100 6.98 2.31 -7.74
C VAL A 100 7.67 2.79 -9.02
N LYS A 101 8.81 3.49 -8.89
CA LYS A 101 9.57 4.08 -10.01
C LYS A 101 11.08 3.96 -9.81
N GLU A 102 11.83 3.90 -10.90
CA GLU A 102 13.30 3.88 -10.84
C GLU A 102 13.88 5.28 -10.69
N GLU A 103 14.91 5.43 -9.85
CA GLU A 103 15.69 6.68 -9.75
C GLU A 103 16.34 7.01 -11.10
N GLY A 104 16.29 8.28 -11.51
CA GLY A 104 16.84 8.77 -12.78
C GLY A 104 15.96 8.51 -14.01
N ALA A 105 14.86 7.75 -13.89
CA ALA A 105 13.94 7.55 -15.01
C ALA A 105 13.14 8.83 -15.35
N ASP A 106 12.76 9.00 -16.62
CA ASP A 106 11.91 10.11 -17.05
C ASP A 106 10.57 10.08 -16.30
N CYS A 107 10.17 11.25 -15.80
CA CYS A 107 8.96 11.42 -15.04
C CYS A 107 8.10 12.56 -15.57
N THR A 108 8.30 12.99 -16.83
CA THR A 108 7.64 14.18 -17.43
C THR A 108 6.11 14.16 -17.25
N ARG A 109 5.48 12.98 -17.25
CA ARG A 109 4.03 12.79 -17.03
C ARG A 109 3.55 12.93 -15.58
N TYR A 110 4.48 12.96 -14.64
CA TYR A 110 4.28 12.89 -13.19
C TYR A 110 4.88 14.10 -12.49
N GLN A 111 4.93 15.26 -13.15
CA GLN A 111 5.53 16.46 -12.58
C GLN A 111 4.86 16.83 -11.24
N ASN A 112 5.68 17.03 -10.20
CA ASN A 112 5.26 17.27 -8.81
C ASN A 112 4.58 16.06 -8.12
N TYR A 113 4.64 14.86 -8.70
CA TYR A 113 4.28 13.63 -8.00
C TYR A 113 5.47 13.10 -7.22
N VAL A 114 5.15 12.19 -6.30
CA VAL A 114 6.11 11.39 -5.56
C VAL A 114 6.04 9.94 -5.97
N ALA A 115 7.09 9.18 -5.71
CA ALA A 115 7.13 7.74 -5.92
C ALA A 115 8.02 7.08 -4.88
N GLN A 116 7.97 5.75 -4.84
CA GLN A 116 8.91 4.94 -4.08
C GLN A 116 9.80 4.17 -5.06
N ALA A 117 11.09 4.07 -4.80
CA ALA A 117 11.94 3.14 -5.53
C ALA A 117 11.66 1.68 -5.14
N PRO A 118 12.10 0.68 -5.93
CA PRO A 118 11.92 -0.73 -5.58
C PRO A 118 12.53 -1.11 -4.22
N ASP A 119 13.58 -0.40 -3.79
CA ASP A 119 14.25 -0.55 -2.50
C ASP A 119 13.62 0.27 -1.36
N GLY A 120 12.54 1.00 -1.65
CA GLY A 120 11.85 1.85 -0.67
C GLY A 120 12.25 3.32 -0.70
N LEU A 121 13.23 3.74 -1.51
CA LEU A 121 13.74 5.12 -1.50
C LEU A 121 12.65 6.14 -1.86
N PHE A 122 12.59 7.26 -1.13
CA PHE A 122 11.66 8.35 -1.39
C PHE A 122 12.09 9.15 -2.63
N LEU A 123 11.26 9.12 -3.67
CA LEU A 123 11.49 9.82 -4.93
C LEU A 123 10.49 10.96 -5.12
N VAL A 124 10.98 12.03 -5.73
CA VAL A 124 10.18 13.16 -6.21
C VAL A 124 10.47 13.39 -7.69
N CYS A 125 9.43 13.70 -8.46
CA CYS A 125 9.59 14.06 -9.85
C CYS A 125 9.78 15.57 -10.00
N ILE A 126 10.98 15.99 -10.39
CA ILE A 126 11.31 17.40 -10.62
C ILE A 126 12.09 17.59 -11.92
N GLY A 127 11.98 18.79 -12.48
CA GLY A 127 12.81 19.23 -13.60
C GLY A 127 14.13 19.83 -13.09
N HIS A 128 15.26 19.37 -13.63
CA HIS A 128 16.59 19.97 -13.42
C HIS A 128 17.40 19.84 -14.72
N ASP A 129 18.25 20.82 -15.03
CA ASP A 129 19.14 20.81 -16.20
C ASP A 129 18.45 20.47 -17.55
N GLY A 130 17.18 20.85 -17.70
CA GLY A 130 16.39 20.61 -18.91
C GLY A 130 15.80 19.20 -19.04
N VAL A 131 16.04 18.32 -18.06
CA VAL A 131 15.42 16.98 -17.96
C VAL A 131 14.44 16.92 -16.78
N THR A 132 13.44 16.05 -16.85
CA THR A 132 12.48 15.83 -15.76
C THR A 132 12.52 14.37 -15.36
N THR A 133 13.15 14.06 -14.24
CA THR A 133 13.41 12.68 -13.80
C THR A 133 13.06 12.49 -12.34
N TRP A 134 12.88 11.23 -11.95
CA TRP A 134 12.77 10.85 -10.56
C TRP A 134 14.12 11.07 -9.87
N VAL A 135 14.13 11.85 -8.80
CA VAL A 135 15.32 12.09 -7.99
C VAL A 135 14.99 11.81 -6.54
N ARG A 136 16.03 11.61 -5.74
CA ARG A 136 15.89 11.44 -4.30
C ARG A 136 15.33 12.69 -3.66
N ALA A 137 14.38 12.51 -2.74
CA ALA A 137 13.76 13.61 -2.02
C ALA A 137 14.50 13.99 -0.72
N ASP A 138 15.55 13.25 -0.35
CA ASP A 138 16.35 13.46 0.86
C ASP A 138 17.60 14.32 0.66
N THR A 139 17.89 14.73 -0.58
CA THR A 139 19.03 15.59 -0.97
C THR A 139 18.61 17.04 -1.18
#